data_AF-U6DSX0-F1
#
_entry.id   AF-U6DSX0-F1
#
_cell.length_a   1.000
_cell.length_b   1.000
_cell.length_c   1.000
_cell.angle_alpha   90.00
_cell.angle_beta   90.00
_cell.angle_gamma   90.00
#
_symmetry.space_group_name_H-M   'P 1'
#
loop_
_entity.id
_entity.type
_entity.pdbx_description
1 polymer ?
#
loop_
_entity_poly.entity_id
_entity_poly.type
_entity_poly.pdbx_seq_one_letter_code
_entity_poly.pdbx_strand_id
1 'polypeptide(L)'
;CLPCDESKCEEPRSCPGSIVQGVCGCCYMCARQRNESCGGAYGLHGACDRGLRCVIRPPLNGDSITEYEVGVCEDENWDDDQLLGFEPCNENLVSGCNIINGKCECDSIRTCNNPFEFPRKDMCLSALKRIEEEKPDCSKARCEVQFSPRCPEDSVLIEGYAPPGECCPLPSRCVCD
;
A
#
# COMPACT_ATOMS: atom_id res chain seq x y z
N CYS A 1 -17.96 17.53 14.19
CA CYS A 1 -18.07 18.90 14.76
C CYS A 1 -19.47 19.45 14.50
N LEU A 2 -19.99 20.28 15.41
CA LEU A 2 -21.25 21.00 15.18
C LEU A 2 -21.03 22.15 14.17
N PRO A 3 -22.09 22.66 13.51
CA PRO A 3 -22.01 23.87 12.71
C PRO A 3 -21.40 25.03 13.52
N CYS A 4 -20.48 25.77 12.90
CA CYS A 4 -19.74 26.83 13.57
C CYS A 4 -20.66 28.03 13.86
N ASP A 5 -20.59 28.52 15.10
CA ASP A 5 -21.25 29.72 15.58
C ASP A 5 -20.20 30.58 16.28
N GLU A 6 -19.52 31.43 15.52
CA GLU A 6 -18.39 32.25 15.99
C GLU A 6 -18.75 33.18 17.15
N SER A 7 -20.04 33.54 17.29
CA SER A 7 -20.52 34.40 18.38
C SER A 7 -20.37 33.78 19.77
N LYS A 8 -20.23 32.45 19.85
CA LYS A 8 -20.02 31.70 21.09
C LYS A 8 -18.55 31.48 21.42
N CYS A 9 -17.64 31.90 20.54
CA CYS A 9 -16.22 31.74 20.77
C CYS A 9 -15.71 32.81 21.74
N GLU A 10 -14.84 32.40 22.65
CA GLU A 10 -14.07 33.33 23.47
C GLU A 10 -12.87 33.84 22.67
N GLU A 11 -12.66 35.15 22.64
CA GLU A 11 -11.50 35.74 21.96
C GLU A 11 -10.22 35.52 22.78
N PRO A 12 -9.19 34.86 22.24
CA PRO A 12 -7.95 34.64 22.95
C PRO A 12 -7.20 35.97 23.18
N ARG A 13 -6.83 36.26 24.43
CA ARG A 13 -6.09 37.47 24.83
C ARG A 13 -4.78 37.10 25.50
N SER A 14 -3.73 37.88 25.23
CA SER A 14 -2.40 37.72 25.84
C SER A 14 -1.78 36.32 25.65
N CYS A 15 -1.85 35.79 24.42
CA CYS A 15 -1.23 34.50 24.13
C CYS A 15 0.31 34.59 24.23
N PRO A 16 0.97 33.58 24.82
CA PRO A 16 2.44 33.51 24.88
C PRO A 16 3.07 33.35 23.49
N GLY A 17 2.30 32.85 22.52
CA GLY A 17 2.72 32.72 21.14
C GLY A 17 1.58 32.94 20.16
N SER A 18 1.50 32.15 19.09
CA SER A 18 0.51 32.39 18.04
C SER A 18 -0.91 31.98 18.43
N ILE A 19 -1.87 32.42 17.62
CA ILE A 19 -3.27 32.03 17.72
C ILE A 19 -3.53 30.98 16.64
N VAL A 20 -4.10 29.85 17.05
CA VAL A 20 -4.42 28.70 16.20
C VAL A 20 -5.91 28.40 16.23
N GLN A 21 -6.41 27.72 15.21
CA GLN A 21 -7.78 27.22 15.23
C GLN A 21 -7.88 26.01 16.16
N GLY A 22 -8.96 25.95 16.93
CA GLY A 22 -9.29 24.77 17.71
C GLY A 22 -9.64 23.57 16.82
N VAL A 23 -9.85 22.41 17.44
CA VAL A 23 -9.98 21.10 16.77
C VAL A 23 -11.06 21.04 15.70
N CYS A 24 -12.15 21.79 15.89
CA CYS A 24 -13.25 21.87 14.93
C CYS A 24 -13.11 22.99 13.90
N GLY A 25 -12.01 23.75 13.90
CA GLY A 25 -11.76 24.83 12.94
C GLY A 25 -12.62 26.10 13.13
N CYS A 26 -13.39 26.19 14.22
CA CYS A 26 -14.36 27.27 14.44
C CYS A 26 -13.80 28.39 15.32
N CYS A 27 -13.47 28.09 16.58
CA CYS A 27 -12.93 29.09 17.51
C CYS A 27 -11.42 29.17 17.44
N TYR A 28 -10.89 30.36 17.71
CA TYR A 28 -9.47 30.60 17.87
C TYR A 28 -9.03 30.40 19.33
N MET A 29 -7.83 29.85 19.53
CA MET A 29 -7.24 29.62 20.85
C MET A 29 -5.74 29.93 20.84
N CYS A 30 -5.15 30.18 22.00
CA CYS A 30 -3.71 30.32 22.11
C CYS A 30 -3.03 28.97 21.78
N ALA A 31 -1.97 29.03 20.99
CA ALA A 31 -1.19 27.86 20.65
C ALA A 31 -0.37 27.35 21.85
N ARG A 32 -0.25 26.03 21.96
CA ARG A 32 0.54 25.36 22.99
C ARG A 32 2.02 25.55 22.73
N GLN A 33 2.74 25.93 23.76
CA GLN A 33 4.17 26.18 23.73
C GLN A 33 4.96 24.88 23.93
N ARG A 34 6.28 24.94 23.71
CA ARG A 34 7.17 23.80 23.88
C ARG A 34 7.00 23.17 25.28
N ASN A 35 6.99 21.84 25.31
CA ASN A 35 6.80 21.01 26.50
C ASN A 35 5.40 21.08 27.14
N GLU A 36 4.43 21.73 26.50
CA GLU A 36 3.04 21.69 26.93
C GLU A 36 2.29 20.49 26.34
N SER A 37 1.26 20.03 27.04
CA SER A 37 0.39 18.96 26.56
C SER A 37 -0.42 19.40 25.34
N CYS A 38 -0.57 18.51 24.36
CA CYS A 38 -1.33 18.74 23.13
C CYS A 38 -2.09 17.48 22.70
N GLY A 39 -3.04 17.61 21.76
CA GLY A 39 -3.82 16.47 21.26
C GLY A 39 -4.81 15.92 22.28
N GLY A 40 -4.76 14.61 22.55
CA GLY A 40 -5.71 13.90 23.40
C GLY A 40 -7.08 13.70 22.74
N ALA A 41 -8.01 13.10 23.49
CA ALA A 41 -9.36 12.83 23.01
C ALA A 41 -10.02 14.07 22.40
N TYR A 42 -10.37 13.99 21.12
CA TYR A 42 -10.95 15.10 20.36
C TYR A 42 -10.10 16.38 20.36
N GLY A 43 -8.78 16.26 20.52
CA GLY A 43 -7.82 17.37 20.54
C GLY A 43 -8.00 18.38 21.68
N LEU A 44 -8.64 17.98 22.78
CA LEU A 44 -8.95 18.86 23.92
C LEU A 44 -7.72 19.49 24.59
N HIS A 45 -6.54 18.88 24.45
CA HIS A 45 -5.30 19.46 24.95
C HIS A 45 -4.75 20.57 24.05
N GLY A 46 -5.37 20.83 22.90
CA GLY A 46 -5.03 21.95 22.01
C GLY A 46 -3.95 21.62 20.99
N ALA A 47 -3.66 22.62 20.15
CA ALA A 47 -2.69 22.53 19.07
C ALA A 47 -1.41 23.31 19.41
N CYS A 48 -0.27 22.78 18.98
CA CYS A 48 1.04 23.39 19.20
C CYS A 48 1.25 24.65 18.35
N ASP A 49 2.17 25.51 18.80
CA ASP A 49 2.57 26.71 18.09
C ASP A 49 3.38 26.44 16.82
N ARG A 50 3.58 27.46 16.00
CA ARG A 50 4.35 27.38 14.76
C ARG A 50 5.76 26.86 15.04
N GLY A 51 6.16 25.83 14.29
CA GLY A 51 7.46 25.16 14.45
C GLY A 51 7.49 24.10 15.55
N LEU A 52 6.34 23.79 16.17
CA LEU A 52 6.19 22.70 17.14
C LEU A 52 5.22 21.65 16.60
N ARG A 53 5.55 20.37 16.79
CA ARG A 53 4.67 19.24 16.51
C ARG A 53 4.17 18.60 17.81
N CYS A 54 2.94 18.11 17.78
CA CYS A 54 2.40 17.33 18.89
C CYS A 54 2.94 15.89 18.81
N VAL A 55 3.83 15.51 19.72
CA VAL A 55 4.44 14.17 19.75
C VAL A 55 3.70 13.30 20.74
N ILE A 56 3.03 12.26 20.22
CA ILE A 56 2.41 11.19 21.01
C ILE A 56 3.41 10.03 21.08
N ARG A 57 3.82 9.64 22.29
CA ARG A 57 4.70 8.49 22.50
C ARG A 57 3.84 7.24 22.70
N PRO A 58 4.09 6.13 21.98
CA PRO A 58 3.34 4.90 22.16
C PRO A 58 3.53 4.36 23.59
N PRO A 59 2.50 3.73 24.18
CA PRO A 59 2.62 3.09 25.48
C PRO A 59 3.68 1.99 25.44
N LEU A 60 4.44 1.84 26.53
CA LEU A 60 5.55 0.87 26.67
C LEU A 60 5.13 -0.60 26.41
N ASN A 61 3.84 -0.88 26.45
CA ASN A 61 3.27 -2.21 26.30
C ASN A 61 3.06 -2.63 24.82
N GLY A 62 3.36 -1.74 23.86
CA GLY A 62 3.22 -2.05 22.43
C GLY A 62 1.79 -1.97 21.89
N ASP A 63 0.85 -1.41 22.66
CA ASP A 63 -0.51 -1.15 22.18
C ASP A 63 -0.51 -0.10 21.06
N SER A 64 -1.45 -0.22 20.11
CA SER A 64 -1.61 0.73 19.01
C SER A 64 -2.12 2.09 19.50
N ILE A 65 -1.64 3.17 18.88
CA ILE A 65 -2.10 4.55 19.14
C ILE A 65 -3.50 4.73 18.55
N THR A 66 -4.45 5.21 19.36
CA THR A 66 -5.88 5.31 19.05
C THR A 66 -6.35 6.75 18.77
N GLU A 67 -5.43 7.72 18.71
CA GLU A 67 -5.66 9.17 18.55
C GLU A 67 -6.25 9.88 19.78
N TYR A 68 -6.52 9.15 20.87
CA TYR A 68 -7.01 9.71 22.13
C TYR A 68 -5.88 10.07 23.10
N GLU A 69 -4.64 9.73 22.76
CA GLU A 69 -3.48 9.93 23.61
C GLU A 69 -3.04 11.40 23.67
N VAL A 70 -2.61 11.82 24.85
CA VAL A 70 -2.08 13.15 25.08
C VAL A 70 -0.61 13.17 24.67
N GLY A 71 -0.27 14.08 23.76
CA GLY A 71 1.11 14.33 23.33
C GLY A 71 1.74 15.51 24.04
N VAL A 72 2.97 15.83 23.64
CA VAL A 72 3.73 17.00 24.10
C VAL A 72 4.23 17.79 22.90
N CYS A 73 4.14 19.12 22.97
CA CYS A 73 4.66 19.99 21.91
C CYS A 73 6.20 19.99 21.93
N GLU A 74 6.79 19.45 20.88
CA GLU A 74 8.23 19.37 20.69
C GLU A 74 8.61 20.07 19.39
N ASP A 75 9.89 20.44 19.24
CA ASP A 75 10.33 21.09 18.01
C ASP A 75 10.07 20.20 16.80
N GLU A 76 9.65 20.83 15.70
CA GLU A 76 9.75 20.22 14.39
C GLU A 76 11.23 20.12 13.99
N ASN A 77 11.93 19.14 14.55
CA ASN A 77 13.23 18.74 14.06
C ASN A 77 13.00 18.00 12.73
N TRP A 78 13.11 18.73 11.61
CA TRP A 78 13.04 18.20 10.24
C TRP A 78 14.21 17.24 9.91
N ASP A 79 15.11 16.95 10.85
CA ASP A 79 16.17 15.96 10.66
C ASP A 79 15.77 14.53 11.06
N ASP A 80 14.56 14.31 11.58
CA ASP A 80 14.07 12.96 11.93
C ASP A 80 12.75 12.67 11.23
N ASP A 81 12.88 12.59 9.92
CA ASP A 81 11.98 11.90 9.02
C ASP A 81 11.94 10.42 9.46
N GLN A 82 11.18 10.08 10.52
CA GLN A 82 10.93 8.70 10.96
C GLN A 82 10.12 7.88 9.93
N LEU A 83 10.13 8.31 8.66
CA LEU A 83 9.95 7.50 7.48
C LEU A 83 11.28 6.89 6.97
N LEU A 84 12.29 6.73 7.82
CA LEU A 84 13.55 5.99 7.55
C LEU A 84 13.29 4.50 7.27
N GLY A 85 12.75 4.24 6.07
CA GLY A 85 12.47 2.94 5.49
C GLY A 85 11.98 3.03 4.05
N PHE A 86 11.51 4.19 3.60
CA PHE A 86 11.20 4.44 2.20
C PHE A 86 12.28 5.32 1.58
N GLU A 87 13.40 4.73 1.18
CA GLU A 87 14.13 5.30 0.05
C GLU A 87 13.14 5.33 -1.13
N PRO A 88 12.76 6.50 -1.66
CA PRO A 88 11.94 6.55 -2.86
C PRO A 88 12.75 5.85 -3.95
N CYS A 89 12.27 4.67 -4.35
CA CYS A 89 12.93 3.93 -5.41
C CYS A 89 12.89 4.79 -6.67
N ASN A 90 14.04 4.97 -7.31
CA ASN A 90 14.13 5.82 -8.50
C ASN A 90 13.38 5.12 -9.63
N GLU A 91 12.08 5.42 -9.77
CA GLU A 91 11.20 4.86 -10.80
C GLU A 91 11.80 5.13 -12.17
N ASN A 92 12.30 4.07 -12.81
CA ASN A 92 12.82 4.16 -14.16
C ASN A 92 11.70 3.78 -15.14
N LEU A 93 11.67 4.45 -16.29
CA LEU A 93 10.86 3.99 -17.41
C LEU A 93 11.49 2.72 -17.95
N VAL A 94 10.89 1.58 -17.61
CA VAL A 94 11.34 0.26 -18.08
C VAL A 94 10.39 -0.19 -19.19
N SER A 95 10.97 -0.61 -20.30
CA SER A 95 10.25 -1.14 -21.45
C SER A 95 10.61 -2.60 -21.65
N GLY A 96 9.62 -3.43 -21.98
CA GLY A 96 9.84 -4.84 -22.28
C GLY A 96 8.57 -5.55 -22.72
N CYS A 97 8.63 -6.86 -22.82
CA CYS A 97 7.55 -7.71 -23.31
C CYS A 97 7.39 -8.98 -22.48
N ASN A 98 6.17 -9.48 -22.41
CA ASN A 98 5.80 -10.76 -21.81
C ASN A 98 4.98 -11.60 -22.81
N ILE A 99 4.97 -12.93 -22.64
CA ILE A 99 4.07 -13.81 -23.38
C ILE A 99 2.77 -13.95 -22.60
N ILE A 100 1.70 -13.35 -23.11
CA ILE A 100 0.37 -13.38 -22.50
C ILE A 100 -0.56 -14.08 -23.50
N ASN A 101 -1.18 -15.19 -23.09
CA ASN A 101 -2.10 -15.98 -23.92
C ASN A 101 -1.54 -16.36 -25.30
N GLY A 102 -0.27 -16.75 -25.36
CA GLY A 102 0.41 -17.12 -26.61
C GLY A 102 0.66 -15.93 -27.54
N LYS A 103 0.67 -14.70 -27.03
CA LYS A 103 1.04 -13.50 -27.79
C LYS A 103 2.08 -12.70 -27.03
N CYS A 104 2.97 -12.07 -27.77
CA CYS A 104 3.92 -11.12 -27.21
C CYS A 104 3.28 -9.75 -27.03
N GLU A 105 3.05 -9.38 -25.77
CA GLU A 105 2.56 -8.06 -25.39
C GLU A 105 3.73 -7.26 -24.80
N CYS A 106 3.94 -6.06 -25.34
CA CYS A 106 5.05 -5.19 -24.96
C CYS A 106 4.52 -3.86 -24.46
N ASP A 107 5.08 -3.37 -23.36
CA ASP A 107 4.67 -2.12 -22.75
C ASP A 107 5.87 -1.37 -22.17
N SER A 108 5.64 -0.13 -21.73
CA SER A 108 6.62 0.72 -21.05
C SER A 108 6.00 1.31 -19.81
N ILE A 109 6.48 0.88 -18.65
CA ILE A 109 5.95 1.28 -17.36
C ILE A 109 7.02 1.95 -16.50
N ARG A 110 6.59 2.85 -15.61
CA ARG A 110 7.46 3.38 -14.56
C ARG A 110 7.42 2.43 -13.38
N THR A 111 8.57 1.86 -13.05
CA THR A 111 8.68 0.84 -12.00
C THR A 111 10.09 0.82 -11.46
N CYS A 112 10.23 0.32 -10.24
CA CYS A 112 11.52 0.16 -9.58
C CYS A 112 12.14 -1.22 -9.85
N ASN A 113 11.31 -2.21 -10.19
CA ASN A 113 11.75 -3.54 -10.59
C ASN A 113 11.20 -3.84 -11.98
N ASN A 114 12.04 -4.42 -12.85
CA ASN A 114 11.63 -4.79 -14.20
C ASN A 114 10.69 -6.02 -14.16
N PRO A 115 9.40 -5.89 -14.56
CA PRO A 115 8.47 -7.01 -14.59
C PRO A 115 8.44 -7.74 -15.95
N PHE A 116 9.25 -7.31 -16.92
CA PHE A 116 9.28 -7.89 -18.25
C PHE A 116 10.30 -9.02 -18.34
N GLU A 117 9.83 -10.18 -18.78
CA GLU A 117 10.64 -11.37 -19.05
C GLU A 117 11.55 -11.17 -20.26
N PHE A 118 11.08 -10.46 -21.29
CA PHE A 118 11.83 -10.18 -22.51
C PHE A 118 12.10 -8.69 -22.67
N PRO A 119 13.36 -8.26 -22.92
CA PRO A 119 13.67 -6.85 -23.09
C PRO A 119 13.20 -6.29 -24.44
N ARG A 120 12.95 -7.15 -25.43
CA ARG A 120 12.60 -6.76 -26.81
C ARG A 120 11.60 -7.73 -27.43
N LYS A 121 10.80 -7.19 -28.36
CA LYS A 121 9.73 -7.93 -29.05
C LYS A 121 10.25 -9.11 -29.87
N ASP A 122 11.40 -8.99 -30.52
CA ASP A 122 12.00 -10.06 -31.33
C ASP A 122 12.39 -11.28 -30.49
N MET A 123 12.90 -11.04 -29.28
CA MET A 123 13.24 -12.10 -28.33
C MET A 123 12.00 -12.81 -27.81
N CYS A 124 10.96 -12.04 -27.47
CA CYS A 124 9.67 -12.61 -27.08
C CYS A 124 9.08 -13.48 -28.20
N LEU A 125 9.07 -12.98 -29.45
CA LEU A 125 8.53 -13.72 -30.60
C LEU A 125 9.32 -15.01 -30.89
N SER A 126 10.64 -14.96 -30.72
CA SER A 126 11.49 -16.14 -30.87
C SER A 126 11.22 -17.18 -29.79
N ALA A 127 11.01 -16.75 -28.54
CA ALA A 127 10.60 -17.63 -27.45
C ALA A 127 9.21 -18.24 -27.69
N LEU A 128 8.24 -17.43 -28.13
CA LEU A 128 6.90 -17.89 -28.50
C LEU A 128 6.96 -18.95 -29.62
N LYS A 129 7.75 -18.70 -30.66
CA LYS A 129 7.92 -19.65 -31.76
C LYS A 129 8.50 -21.00 -31.28
N ARG A 130 9.46 -20.97 -30.36
CA ARG A 130 10.00 -22.21 -29.76
C ARG A 130 8.95 -22.96 -28.96
N ILE A 131 8.11 -22.26 -28.19
CA ILE A 131 7.01 -22.87 -27.44
C ILE A 131 5.99 -23.52 -28.39
N GLU A 132 5.71 -22.88 -29.53
CA GLU A 132 4.84 -23.45 -30.57
C GLU A 132 5.46 -24.65 -31.29
N GLU A 133 6.77 -24.63 -31.56
CA GLU A 133 7.51 -25.73 -32.19
C GLU A 133 7.68 -26.93 -31.25
N GLU A 134 7.82 -26.68 -29.95
CA GLU A 134 7.90 -27.71 -28.89
C GLU A 134 6.50 -28.23 -28.49
N LYS A 135 5.42 -27.68 -29.07
CA LYS A 135 4.05 -28.14 -28.79
C LYS A 135 3.81 -29.53 -29.40
N PRO A 136 3.44 -30.54 -28.59
CA PRO A 136 3.18 -31.88 -29.09
C PRO A 136 1.90 -31.91 -29.96
N ASP A 137 1.88 -32.79 -30.97
CA ASP A 137 0.66 -33.10 -31.71
C ASP A 137 -0.29 -33.96 -30.85
N CYS A 138 -1.33 -33.32 -30.32
CA CYS A 138 -2.32 -33.95 -29.45
C CYS A 138 -3.52 -34.55 -30.20
N SER A 139 -3.51 -34.59 -31.54
CA SER A 139 -4.65 -35.04 -32.36
C SER A 139 -5.12 -36.48 -32.07
N LYS A 140 -4.21 -37.33 -31.55
CA LYS A 140 -4.49 -38.72 -31.18
C LYS A 140 -4.49 -38.99 -29.68
N ALA A 141 -4.30 -37.95 -28.85
CA ALA A 141 -4.24 -38.11 -27.40
C ALA A 141 -5.62 -38.50 -26.85
N ARG A 142 -5.64 -39.48 -25.94
CA ARG A 142 -6.83 -39.85 -25.16
C ARG A 142 -6.49 -39.62 -23.69
N CYS A 143 -7.06 -38.58 -23.12
CA CYS A 143 -6.82 -38.23 -21.73
C CYS A 143 -7.86 -38.88 -20.81
N GLU A 144 -7.42 -39.23 -19.61
CA GLU A 144 -8.31 -39.68 -18.56
C GLU A 144 -9.11 -38.49 -18.05
N VAL A 145 -10.44 -38.62 -18.02
CA VAL A 145 -11.32 -37.56 -17.52
C VAL A 145 -11.42 -37.72 -16.00
N GLN A 146 -10.82 -36.78 -15.27
CA GLN A 146 -11.01 -36.65 -13.84
C GLN A 146 -11.90 -35.45 -13.54
N PHE A 147 -12.88 -35.63 -12.65
CA PHE A 147 -13.75 -34.54 -12.21
C PHE A 147 -13.02 -33.63 -11.23
N SER A 148 -13.20 -32.31 -11.39
CA SER A 148 -12.64 -31.34 -10.46
C SER A 148 -13.23 -31.54 -9.05
N PRO A 149 -12.38 -31.57 -7.99
CA PRO A 149 -12.86 -31.73 -6.62
C PRO A 149 -13.61 -30.47 -6.16
N ARG A 150 -14.53 -30.63 -5.20
CA ARG A 150 -15.08 -29.51 -4.43
C ARG A 150 -14.15 -29.21 -3.27
N CYS A 151 -13.59 -28.01 -3.22
CA CYS A 151 -12.71 -27.59 -2.15
C CYS A 151 -13.48 -27.13 -0.90
N PRO A 152 -12.94 -27.36 0.30
CA PRO A 152 -13.41 -26.75 1.55
C PRO A 152 -13.27 -25.21 1.51
N GLU A 153 -13.91 -24.51 2.45
CA GLU A 153 -13.93 -23.03 2.49
C GLU A 153 -12.55 -22.38 2.71
N ASP A 154 -11.61 -23.10 3.32
CA ASP A 154 -10.23 -22.65 3.60
C ASP A 154 -9.22 -23.01 2.49
N SER A 155 -9.73 -23.50 1.35
CA SER A 155 -8.90 -24.06 0.29
C SER A 155 -9.27 -23.47 -1.07
N VAL A 156 -8.25 -23.12 -1.85
CA VAL A 156 -8.40 -22.61 -3.21
C VAL A 156 -8.30 -23.76 -4.22
N LEU A 157 -9.22 -23.81 -5.17
CA LEU A 157 -9.15 -24.73 -6.31
C LEU A 157 -8.11 -24.25 -7.32
N ILE A 158 -7.05 -25.02 -7.51
CA ILE A 158 -6.10 -24.83 -8.59
C ILE A 158 -6.54 -25.72 -9.76
N GLU A 159 -6.88 -25.08 -10.89
CA GLU A 159 -7.24 -25.80 -12.11
C GLU A 159 -6.06 -26.61 -12.65
N GLY A 160 -6.40 -27.71 -13.30
CA GLY A 160 -5.42 -28.58 -13.93
C GLY A 160 -4.82 -27.92 -15.15
N TYR A 161 -3.50 -27.96 -15.30
CA TYR A 161 -2.82 -27.48 -16.50
C TYR A 161 -2.08 -28.63 -17.20
N ALA A 162 -1.90 -28.52 -18.51
CA ALA A 162 -1.05 -29.43 -19.28
C ALA A 162 0.40 -28.91 -19.23
N PRO A 163 1.36 -29.69 -18.69
CA PRO A 163 2.77 -29.33 -18.72
C PRO A 163 3.31 -29.17 -20.16
N PRO A 164 4.41 -28.42 -20.36
CA PRO A 164 5.06 -28.32 -21.66
C PRO A 164 5.41 -29.71 -22.21
N GLY A 165 5.09 -29.96 -23.48
CA GLY A 165 5.36 -31.26 -24.12
C GLY A 165 4.32 -32.36 -23.84
N GLU A 166 3.34 -32.13 -22.95
CA GLU A 166 2.27 -33.09 -22.66
C GLU A 166 0.91 -32.64 -23.21
N CYS A 167 0.07 -33.62 -23.56
CA CYS A 167 -1.27 -33.36 -24.10
C CYS A 167 -2.38 -33.40 -23.07
N CYS A 168 -2.16 -34.10 -21.96
CA CYS A 168 -3.20 -34.32 -20.95
C CYS A 168 -2.97 -33.40 -19.75
N PRO A 169 -4.02 -32.69 -19.29
CA PRO A 169 -3.89 -31.83 -18.13
C PRO A 169 -3.71 -32.67 -16.86
N LEU A 170 -2.95 -32.13 -15.90
CA LEU A 170 -2.91 -32.63 -14.54
C LEU A 170 -4.29 -32.46 -13.88
N PRO A 171 -4.68 -33.29 -12.91
CA PRO A 171 -5.94 -33.13 -12.19
C PRO A 171 -5.95 -31.84 -11.35
N SER A 172 -7.11 -31.19 -11.28
CA SER A 172 -7.32 -30.04 -10.38
C SER A 172 -7.13 -30.46 -8.92
N ARG A 173 -6.59 -29.57 -8.09
CA ARG A 173 -6.33 -29.84 -6.67
C ARG A 173 -6.71 -28.66 -5.79
N CYS A 174 -7.07 -28.95 -4.53
CA CYS A 174 -7.27 -27.93 -3.52
C CYS A 174 -5.94 -27.63 -2.82
N VAL A 175 -5.67 -26.36 -2.57
CA VAL A 175 -4.48 -25.88 -1.83
C VAL A 175 -4.97 -24.97 -0.72
N CYS A 176 -4.52 -25.21 0.51
CA CYS A 176 -4.79 -24.32 1.64
C CYS A 176 -4.13 -22.97 1.40
N ASP A 177 -4.82 -21.90 1.81
CA ASP A 177 -4.25 -20.55 1.90
C ASP A 177 -3.27 -20.45 3.10
#